data_AF-A0A955ISM9-F1
#
_entry.id   AF-A0A955ISM9-F1
#
_cell.length_a   1.000
_cell.length_b   1.000
_cell.length_c   1.000
_cell.angle_alpha   90.00
_cell.angle_beta   90.00
_cell.angle_gamma   90.00
#
_symmetry.space_group_name_H-M   'P 1'
#
loop_
_entity.id
_entity.type
_entity.pdbx_description
1 polymer ?
#
loop_
_entity_poly.entity_id
_entity_poly.type
_entity_poly.pdbx_seq_one_letter_code
_entity_poly.pdbx_strand_id
1 'polypeptide(L)'
;LTVEHHFGPDAARVFSVTLGAAFLATVNAFIVTGPRVSFAMARDGLFPAIAGRVHPRTGVPVNAMIAQTVGALVVLYAFEFQQLYQYAAVGLSVFSILVIGALLVLRRRRPDATRPFRVPWSPIVPLLFLLITLFMTVFAFREWTRPSMISVGSILAGIPVYLVWQRLRHDPLS
;
A
#
# COMPACT_ATOMS: atom_id res chain seq x y z
N LEU A 1 -1.09 6.38 30.57
CA LEU A 1 -0.42 5.66 31.67
C LEU A 1 1.07 6.01 31.78
N THR A 2 1.92 5.74 30.78
CA THR A 2 3.37 6.01 30.89
C THR A 2 3.76 7.50 30.88
N VAL A 3 3.03 8.33 30.12
CA VAL A 3 3.29 9.79 30.05
C VAL A 3 2.85 10.50 31.33
N GLU A 4 1.71 10.08 31.89
CA GLU A 4 1.16 10.63 33.13
C GLU A 4 2.07 10.35 34.34
N HIS A 5 2.70 9.17 34.36
CA HIS A 5 3.64 8.76 35.39
C HIS A 5 4.97 9.55 35.37
N HIS A 6 5.35 10.15 34.23
CA HIS A 6 6.62 10.87 34.09
C HIS A 6 6.50 12.39 33.93
N PHE A 7 5.41 12.90 33.36
CA PHE A 7 5.25 14.31 32.99
C PHE A 7 4.02 14.99 33.61
N GLY A 8 3.21 14.26 34.37
CA GLY A 8 2.00 14.78 35.01
C GLY A 8 0.76 14.81 34.09
N PRO A 9 -0.42 15.08 34.68
CA PRO A 9 -1.72 14.95 34.01
C PRO A 9 -1.95 15.96 32.88
N ASP A 10 -1.45 17.20 33.02
CA ASP A 10 -1.61 18.24 31.99
C ASP A 10 -0.80 17.92 30.73
N ALA A 11 0.43 17.42 30.88
CA ALA A 11 1.27 16.97 29.77
C ALA A 11 0.66 15.76 29.05
N ALA A 12 0.06 14.82 29.79
CA ALA A 12 -0.64 13.67 29.22
C ALA A 12 -1.85 14.11 28.36
N ARG A 13 -2.58 15.16 28.79
CA ARG A 13 -3.72 15.70 28.05
C ARG A 13 -3.31 16.33 26.73
N VAL A 14 -2.29 17.21 26.75
CA VAL A 14 -1.75 17.84 25.53
C VAL A 14 -1.26 16.77 24.56
N PHE A 15 -0.49 15.80 25.05
CA PHE A 15 0.03 14.70 24.23
C PHE A 15 -1.09 13.89 23.57
N SER A 16 -2.15 13.55 24.33
CA SER A 16 -3.29 12.78 23.82
C SER A 16 -4.05 13.53 22.73
N VAL A 17 -4.26 14.84 22.88
CA VAL A 17 -4.92 15.67 21.87
C VAL A 17 -4.07 15.76 20.60
N THR A 18 -2.76 16.01 20.74
CA THR A 18 -1.85 16.08 19.59
C THR A 18 -1.77 14.76 18.84
N LEU A 19 -1.69 13.63 19.57
CA LEU A 19 -1.67 12.30 18.97
C LEU A 19 -2.98 11.98 18.25
N GLY A 20 -4.13 12.34 18.84
CA GLY A 20 -5.44 12.21 18.20
C GLY A 20 -5.53 13.03 16.90
N ALA A 21 -5.05 14.27 16.92
CA ALA A 21 -4.99 15.11 15.73
C ALA A 21 -4.08 14.53 14.64
N ALA A 22 -2.93 13.96 15.01
CA ALA A 22 -2.01 13.31 14.07
C ALA A 22 -2.63 12.08 13.40
N PHE A 23 -3.38 11.26 14.15
CA PHE A 23 -4.11 10.13 13.56
C PHE A 23 -5.21 10.58 12.60
N LEU A 24 -5.99 11.60 12.97
CA LEU A 24 -7.04 12.15 12.09
C LEU A 24 -6.44 12.69 10.79
N ALA A 25 -5.32 13.43 10.88
CA ALA A 25 -4.62 13.94 9.70
C ALA A 25 -4.11 12.80 8.80
N THR A 26 -3.56 11.75 9.39
CA THR A 26 -3.03 10.58 8.67
C THR A 26 -4.14 9.82 7.95
N VAL A 27 -5.26 9.55 8.63
CA VAL A 27 -6.44 8.88 8.04
C VAL A 27 -7.02 9.70 6.90
N ASN A 28 -7.15 11.02 7.07
CA ASN A 28 -7.62 11.91 6.01
C ASN A 28 -6.73 11.82 4.75
N ALA A 29 -5.41 11.85 4.91
CA ALA A 29 -4.48 11.71 3.80
C ALA A 29 -4.64 10.38 3.04
N PHE A 30 -4.88 9.27 3.76
CA PHE A 30 -5.10 7.95 3.14
C PHE A 30 -6.43 7.86 2.39
N ILE A 31 -7.51 8.43 2.94
CA ILE A 31 -8.83 8.49 2.28
C ILE A 31 -8.76 9.27 0.96
N VAL A 32 -7.95 10.34 0.90
CA VAL A 32 -7.80 11.16 -0.32
C VAL A 32 -6.89 10.49 -1.34
N THR A 33 -5.83 9.81 -0.89
CA THR A 33 -4.81 9.24 -1.78
C THR A 33 -5.21 7.88 -2.32
N GLY A 34 -5.84 7.05 -1.50
CA GLY A 34 -6.20 5.68 -1.85
C GLY A 34 -7.03 5.51 -3.13
N PRO A 35 -8.13 6.27 -3.31
CA PRO A 35 -8.98 6.16 -4.49
C PRO A 35 -8.28 6.51 -5.80
N ARG A 36 -7.17 7.27 -5.75
CA ARG A 36 -6.38 7.63 -6.93
C ARG A 36 -5.73 6.41 -7.58
N VAL A 37 -5.34 5.42 -6.77
CA VAL A 37 -4.78 4.15 -7.27
C VAL A 37 -5.85 3.36 -8.01
N SER A 38 -7.03 3.17 -7.40
CA SER A 38 -8.15 2.48 -8.03
C SER A 38 -8.67 3.21 -9.28
N PHE A 39 -8.66 4.55 -9.27
CA PHE A 39 -9.01 5.38 -10.42
C PHE A 39 -8.00 5.19 -11.58
N ALA A 40 -6.70 5.24 -11.30
CA ALA A 40 -5.67 4.99 -12.30
C ALA A 40 -5.77 3.56 -12.87
N MET A 41 -5.97 2.56 -12.01
CA MET A 41 -6.19 1.18 -12.43
C MET A 41 -7.46 1.03 -13.29
N ALA A 42 -8.55 1.73 -12.96
CA ALA A 42 -9.78 1.71 -13.76
C ALA A 42 -9.58 2.38 -15.13
N ARG A 43 -8.77 3.44 -15.21
CA ARG A 43 -8.40 4.09 -16.48
C ARG A 43 -7.53 3.21 -17.36
N ASP A 44 -6.63 2.44 -16.74
CA ASP A 44 -5.81 1.44 -17.44
C ASP A 44 -6.62 0.15 -17.76
N GLY A 45 -7.90 0.11 -17.37
CA GLY A 45 -8.82 -1.00 -17.63
C GLY A 45 -8.61 -2.23 -16.75
N LEU A 46 -7.82 -2.10 -15.68
CA LEU A 46 -7.48 -3.12 -14.70
C LEU A 46 -8.55 -3.27 -13.60
N PHE A 47 -9.47 -2.33 -13.50
CA PHE A 47 -10.56 -2.29 -12.53
C PHE A 47 -11.90 -1.92 -13.20
N PRO A 48 -13.06 -2.15 -12.55
CA PRO A 48 -14.36 -1.76 -13.07
C PRO A 48 -14.39 -0.28 -13.46
N ALA A 49 -14.85 0.03 -14.68
CA ALA A 49 -14.91 1.40 -15.20
C ALA A 49 -15.71 2.37 -14.30
N ILE A 50 -16.59 1.83 -13.46
CA ILE A 50 -17.37 2.57 -12.46
C ILE A 50 -16.46 3.22 -11.38
N ALA A 51 -15.34 2.57 -11.02
CA ALA A 51 -14.33 3.14 -10.13
C ALA A 51 -13.50 4.25 -10.80
N GLY A 52 -13.50 4.28 -12.14
CA GLY A 52 -12.90 5.33 -12.96
C GLY A 52 -13.82 6.55 -13.17
N ARG A 53 -15.07 6.52 -12.71
CA ARG A 53 -15.99 7.66 -12.88
C ARG A 53 -15.70 8.74 -11.85
N VAL A 54 -15.33 9.92 -12.34
CA VAL A 54 -15.08 11.10 -11.52
C VAL A 54 -16.34 11.94 -11.44
N HIS A 55 -16.65 12.45 -10.25
CA HIS A 55 -17.80 13.32 -10.06
C HIS A 55 -17.54 14.69 -10.72
N PRO A 56 -18.43 15.19 -11.61
CA PRO A 56 -18.16 16.35 -12.47
C PRO A 56 -17.95 17.67 -11.72
N ARG A 57 -18.52 17.82 -10.52
CA ARG A 57 -18.37 19.04 -9.71
C ARG A 57 -17.17 19.06 -8.77
N THR A 58 -16.73 17.90 -8.27
CA THR A 58 -15.71 17.82 -7.23
C THR A 58 -14.38 17.28 -7.75
N GLY A 59 -14.37 16.67 -8.94
CA GLY A 59 -13.15 16.08 -9.50
C GLY A 59 -12.67 14.83 -8.76
N VAL A 60 -13.49 14.24 -7.88
CA VAL A 60 -13.12 13.07 -7.05
C VAL A 60 -13.81 11.80 -7.54
N PRO A 61 -13.12 10.64 -7.58
CA PRO A 61 -13.71 9.34 -7.90
C PRO A 61 -14.48 8.79 -6.68
N VAL A 62 -15.72 9.26 -6.49
CA VAL A 62 -16.57 8.92 -5.33
C VAL A 62 -16.79 7.41 -5.19
N ASN A 63 -16.98 6.70 -6.30
CA ASN A 63 -17.22 5.25 -6.27
C ASN A 63 -15.99 4.47 -5.76
N ALA A 64 -14.78 4.89 -6.15
CA ALA A 64 -13.54 4.29 -5.66
C ALA A 64 -13.34 4.58 -4.16
N MET A 65 -13.75 5.77 -3.70
CA MET A 65 -13.71 6.14 -2.29
C MET A 65 -14.68 5.31 -1.45
N ILE A 66 -15.93 5.12 -1.90
CA ILE A 66 -16.90 4.25 -1.23
C ILE A 66 -16.38 2.81 -1.17
N ALA A 67 -15.88 2.27 -2.29
CA ALA A 67 -15.33 0.91 -2.34
C ALA A 67 -14.15 0.74 -1.36
N GLN A 68 -13.25 1.72 -1.28
CA GLN A 68 -12.17 1.72 -0.30
C GLN A 68 -12.70 1.73 1.14
N THR A 69 -13.65 2.62 1.46
CA THR A 69 -14.20 2.74 2.81
C THR A 69 -14.91 1.45 3.24
N VAL A 70 -15.69 0.85 2.35
CA VAL A 70 -16.34 -0.45 2.61
C VAL A 70 -15.29 -1.54 2.84
N GLY A 71 -14.26 -1.61 1.99
CA GLY A 71 -13.18 -2.58 2.18
C GLY A 71 -12.43 -2.39 3.51
N ALA A 72 -12.17 -1.14 3.90
CA ALA A 72 -11.53 -0.82 5.16
C ALA A 72 -12.39 -1.24 6.37
N LEU A 73 -13.70 -1.00 6.33
CA LEU A 73 -14.62 -1.44 7.38
C LEU A 73 -14.66 -2.97 7.50
N VAL A 74 -14.74 -3.69 6.38
CA VAL A 74 -14.72 -5.16 6.39
C VAL A 74 -13.45 -5.67 7.05
N VAL A 75 -12.29 -5.14 6.69
CA VAL A 75 -11.00 -5.55 7.28
C VAL A 75 -10.93 -5.19 8.76
N LEU A 76 -11.45 -4.02 9.16
CA LEU A 76 -11.49 -3.57 10.55
C LEU A 76 -12.30 -4.51 11.44
N TYR A 77 -13.40 -5.06 10.95
CA TYR A 77 -14.21 -6.04 11.69
C TYR A 77 -13.69 -7.48 11.59
N ALA A 78 -12.95 -7.81 10.52
CA ALA A 78 -12.48 -9.16 10.27
C ALA A 78 -11.14 -9.50 10.96
N PHE A 79 -10.28 -8.51 11.23
CA PHE A 79 -8.93 -8.73 11.75
C PHE A 79 -8.65 -7.93 13.02
N GLU A 80 -7.89 -8.53 13.93
CA GLU A 80 -7.32 -7.80 15.06
C GLU A 80 -6.23 -6.83 14.60
N PHE A 81 -6.09 -5.71 15.32
CA PHE A 81 -5.13 -4.66 14.96
C PHE A 81 -3.70 -5.18 14.78
N GLN A 82 -3.24 -6.06 15.68
CA GLN A 82 -1.90 -6.64 15.61
C GLN A 82 -1.71 -7.47 14.33
N GLN A 83 -2.70 -8.29 13.95
CA GLN A 83 -2.64 -9.09 12.73
C GLN A 83 -2.66 -8.21 11.48
N LEU A 84 -3.49 -7.16 11.48
CA LEU A 84 -3.57 -6.19 10.39
C LEU A 84 -2.24 -5.46 10.17
N TYR A 85 -1.61 -5.02 11.27
CA TYR A 85 -0.29 -4.40 11.24
C TYR A 85 0.76 -5.33 10.64
N GLN A 86 0.81 -6.59 11.11
CA GLN A 86 1.75 -7.59 10.61
C GLN A 86 1.51 -7.90 9.12
N TYR A 87 0.26 -8.06 8.72
CA TYR A 87 -0.15 -8.26 7.33
C TYR A 87 0.32 -7.12 6.41
N ALA A 88 0.10 -5.87 6.83
CA ALA A 88 0.49 -4.68 6.09
C ALA A 88 2.03 -4.57 6.00
N ALA A 89 2.74 -4.75 7.12
CA ALA A 89 4.20 -4.67 7.17
C ALA A 89 4.87 -5.66 6.20
N VAL A 90 4.40 -6.91 6.17
CA VAL A 90 4.90 -7.93 5.25
C VAL A 90 4.56 -7.57 3.80
N GLY A 91 3.33 -7.14 3.53
CA GLY A 91 2.89 -6.79 2.18
C GLY A 91 3.70 -5.63 1.59
N LEU A 92 3.88 -4.55 2.36
CA LEU A 92 4.71 -3.41 1.98
C LEU A 92 6.17 -3.81 1.76
N SER A 93 6.71 -4.74 2.56
CA SER A 93 8.09 -5.21 2.41
C SER A 93 8.27 -6.01 1.11
N VAL A 94 7.34 -6.91 0.81
CA VAL A 94 7.32 -7.68 -0.45
C VAL A 94 7.22 -6.75 -1.67
N PHE A 95 6.29 -5.80 -1.65
CA PHE A 95 6.18 -4.80 -2.74
C PHE A 95 7.45 -3.96 -2.86
N SER A 96 8.07 -3.57 -1.75
CA SER A 96 9.32 -2.80 -1.76
C SER A 96 10.46 -3.59 -2.41
N ILE A 97 10.58 -4.89 -2.11
CA ILE A 97 11.54 -5.80 -2.75
C ILE A 97 11.30 -5.85 -4.25
N LEU A 98 10.04 -5.99 -4.68
CA LEU A 98 9.68 -6.03 -6.10
C LEU A 98 10.02 -4.72 -6.82
N VAL A 99 9.67 -3.58 -6.24
CA VAL A 99 9.93 -2.25 -6.82
C VAL A 99 11.43 -1.99 -6.97
N ILE A 100 12.21 -2.27 -5.92
CA ILE A 100 13.67 -2.08 -5.95
C ILE A 100 14.35 -3.09 -6.87
N GLY A 101 13.89 -4.34 -6.90
CA GLY A 101 14.32 -5.34 -7.86
C GLY A 101 14.04 -4.89 -9.30
N ALA A 102 12.83 -4.42 -9.59
CA ALA A 102 12.46 -3.87 -10.89
C ALA A 102 13.32 -2.66 -11.27
N LEU A 103 13.62 -1.77 -10.32
CA LEU A 103 14.53 -0.64 -10.53
C LEU A 103 15.93 -1.12 -10.94
N LEU A 104 16.50 -2.12 -10.25
CA LEU A 104 17.82 -2.68 -10.58
C LEU A 104 17.83 -3.36 -11.96
N VAL A 105 16.76 -4.09 -12.29
CA VAL A 105 16.59 -4.72 -13.62
C VAL A 105 16.44 -3.66 -14.71
N LEU A 106 15.62 -2.63 -14.48
CA LEU A 106 15.41 -1.55 -15.44
C LEU A 106 16.70 -0.78 -15.69
N ARG A 107 17.53 -0.60 -14.65
CA ARG A 107 18.85 0.03 -14.78
C ARG A 107 19.78 -0.73 -15.72
N ARG A 108 19.71 -2.06 -15.73
CA ARG A 108 20.48 -2.94 -16.63
C ARG A 108 19.88 -3.01 -18.03
N ARG A 109 18.56 -3.08 -18.15
CA ARG A 109 17.86 -3.22 -19.45
C ARG A 109 17.81 -1.94 -20.26
N ARG A 110 17.79 -0.78 -19.61
CA ARG A 110 17.75 0.55 -20.26
C ARG A 110 18.82 1.47 -19.67
N PRO A 111 20.11 1.21 -19.96
CA PRO A 111 21.20 2.02 -19.45
C PRO A 111 21.15 3.46 -19.99
N ASP A 112 20.75 3.64 -21.25
CA ASP A 112 20.77 4.93 -21.96
C ASP A 112 19.53 5.82 -21.72
N ALA A 113 18.58 5.36 -20.91
CA ALA A 113 17.41 6.17 -20.58
C ALA A 113 17.83 7.46 -19.88
N THR A 114 17.26 8.60 -20.28
CA THR A 114 17.46 9.89 -19.62
C THR A 114 16.93 9.80 -18.18
N ARG A 115 17.80 10.10 -17.21
CA ARG A 115 17.49 10.01 -15.77
C ARG A 115 17.68 11.38 -15.14
N PRO A 116 16.60 12.17 -14.97
CA PRO A 116 16.66 13.48 -14.33
C PRO A 116 17.20 13.41 -12.90
N PHE A 117 16.97 12.28 -12.22
CA PHE A 117 17.49 12.01 -10.89
C PHE A 117 18.26 10.69 -10.84
N ARG A 118 19.40 10.68 -10.16
CA ARG A 118 20.21 9.49 -9.88
C ARG A 118 20.45 9.39 -8.39
N VAL A 119 20.09 8.24 -7.82
CA VAL A 119 20.38 7.92 -6.42
C VAL A 119 21.91 7.97 -6.20
N PRO A 120 22.40 8.74 -5.21
CA PRO A 120 23.80 8.74 -4.82
C PRO A 120 24.26 7.32 -4.48
N TRP A 121 25.50 6.95 -4.83
CA TRP A 121 26.06 5.62 -4.54
C TRP A 121 25.26 4.45 -5.13
N SER A 122 24.52 4.68 -6.21
CA SER A 122 23.87 3.59 -6.95
C SER A 122 24.91 2.75 -7.70
N PRO A 123 24.84 1.41 -7.65
CA PRO A 123 23.74 0.57 -7.16
C PRO A 123 23.87 0.09 -5.71
N ILE A 124 24.88 0.51 -4.95
CA ILE A 124 25.15 0.01 -3.59
C ILE A 124 23.98 0.30 -2.65
N VAL A 125 23.48 1.53 -2.61
CA VAL A 125 22.38 1.92 -1.71
C VAL A 125 21.09 1.13 -1.99
N PRO A 126 20.59 1.03 -3.25
CA PRO A 126 19.44 0.18 -3.55
C PRO A 126 19.66 -1.30 -3.23
N LEU A 127 20.87 -1.82 -3.43
CA LEU A 127 21.18 -3.22 -3.14
C LEU A 127 21.19 -3.49 -1.63
N LEU A 128 21.79 -2.61 -0.83
CA LEU A 128 21.78 -2.71 0.63
C LEU A 128 20.36 -2.66 1.18
N PHE A 129 19.54 -1.73 0.70
CA PHE A 129 18.12 -1.65 1.09
C PHE A 129 17.37 -2.94 0.74
N LEU A 130 17.61 -3.49 -0.46
CA LEU A 130 17.01 -4.76 -0.89
C LEU A 130 17.42 -5.91 0.03
N LEU A 131 18.70 -6.02 0.38
CA LEU A 131 19.21 -7.09 1.25
C LEU A 131 18.63 -6.99 2.66
N ILE A 132 18.59 -5.80 3.26
CA ILE A 132 18.02 -5.58 4.59
C ILE A 132 16.53 -5.90 4.59
N THR A 133 15.79 -5.39 3.59
CA THR A 133 14.34 -5.63 3.48
C THR A 133 14.05 -7.11 3.27
N LEU A 134 14.85 -7.81 2.46
CA LEU A 134 14.74 -9.25 2.24
C LEU A 134 15.00 -10.02 3.54
N PHE A 135 16.06 -9.68 4.27
CA PHE A 135 16.38 -10.30 5.55
C PHE A 135 15.25 -10.11 6.58
N MET A 136 14.75 -8.88 6.73
CA MET A 136 13.62 -8.55 7.60
C MET A 136 12.35 -9.29 7.19
N THR A 137 12.08 -9.39 5.89
CA THR A 137 10.92 -10.13 5.38
C THR A 137 11.04 -11.61 5.72
N VAL A 138 12.18 -12.25 5.47
CA VAL A 138 12.38 -13.67 5.80
C VAL A 138 12.20 -13.93 7.30
N PHE A 139 12.68 -13.03 8.16
CA PHE A 139 12.47 -13.14 9.60
C PHE A 139 10.99 -12.97 9.98
N ALA A 140 10.31 -11.99 9.40
CA ALA A 140 8.87 -11.76 9.62
C ALA A 140 8.01 -12.97 9.22
N PHE A 141 8.39 -13.72 8.17
CA PHE A 141 7.69 -14.95 7.79
C PHE A 141 7.85 -16.09 8.81
N ARG A 142 9.01 -16.16 9.47
CA ARG A 142 9.25 -17.15 10.53
C ARG A 142 8.45 -16.82 11.78
N GLU A 143 8.41 -15.54 12.16
CA GLU A 143 7.71 -15.09 13.37
C GLU A 143 6.19 -15.03 13.18
N TRP A 144 5.73 -14.53 12.03
CA TRP A 144 4.32 -14.23 11.74
C TRP A 144 3.81 -15.05 10.56
N THR A 145 3.96 -16.36 10.62
CA THR A 145 3.68 -17.25 9.49
C THR A 145 2.26 -17.09 8.94
N ARG A 146 1.23 -17.03 9.81
CA ARG A 146 -0.17 -16.87 9.37
C ARG A 146 -0.43 -15.53 8.65
N PRO A 147 -0.17 -14.35 9.25
CA PRO A 147 -0.33 -13.06 8.56
C PRO A 147 0.51 -12.94 7.29
N SER A 148 1.73 -13.48 7.28
CA SER A 148 2.62 -13.45 6.12
C SER A 148 2.07 -14.28 4.96
N MET A 149 1.55 -15.48 5.24
CA MET A 149 0.91 -16.32 4.23
C MET A 149 -0.34 -15.65 3.64
N ILE A 150 -1.18 -15.03 4.47
CA ILE A 150 -2.36 -14.30 3.99
C ILE A 150 -1.94 -13.09 3.13
N SER A 151 -0.87 -12.39 3.51
CA SER A 151 -0.31 -11.26 2.75
C SER A 151 0.23 -11.67 1.38
N VAL A 152 1.04 -12.73 1.31
CA VAL A 152 1.48 -13.26 0.01
C VAL A 152 0.31 -13.84 -0.78
N GLY A 153 -0.60 -14.53 -0.11
CA GLY A 153 -1.79 -15.09 -0.72
C GLY A 153 -2.65 -14.02 -1.39
N SER A 154 -2.86 -12.87 -0.74
CA SER A 154 -3.63 -11.76 -1.31
C SER A 154 -2.91 -11.09 -2.49
N ILE A 155 -1.58 -10.92 -2.41
CA ILE A 155 -0.77 -10.41 -3.53
C ILE A 155 -0.85 -11.37 -4.73
N LEU A 156 -0.67 -12.67 -4.51
CA LEU A 156 -0.74 -13.68 -5.55
C LEU A 156 -2.15 -13.85 -6.11
N ALA A 157 -3.20 -13.72 -5.28
CA ALA A 157 -4.60 -13.72 -5.70
C ALA A 157 -4.92 -12.55 -6.65
N GLY A 158 -4.14 -11.47 -6.62
CA GLY A 158 -4.21 -10.41 -7.63
C GLY A 158 -3.93 -10.90 -9.06
N ILE A 159 -3.09 -11.93 -9.23
CA ILE A 159 -2.74 -12.49 -10.55
C ILE A 159 -3.93 -13.18 -11.23
N PRO A 160 -4.62 -14.17 -10.62
CA PRO A 160 -5.77 -14.80 -11.25
C PRO A 160 -6.92 -13.80 -11.44
N VAL A 161 -7.13 -12.87 -10.51
CA VAL A 161 -8.13 -11.80 -10.68
C VAL A 161 -7.80 -10.95 -11.91
N TYR A 162 -6.53 -10.56 -12.08
CA TYR A 162 -6.06 -9.82 -13.25
C TYR A 162 -6.26 -10.60 -14.56
N LEU A 163 -5.88 -11.89 -14.59
CA LEU A 163 -6.01 -12.73 -15.79
C LEU A 163 -7.48 -12.98 -16.16
N VAL A 164 -8.35 -13.22 -15.17
CA VAL A 164 -9.78 -13.39 -15.40
C VAL A 164 -10.39 -12.09 -15.93
N TRP A 165 -10.03 -10.95 -15.33
CA TRP A 165 -10.50 -9.64 -15.77
C TRP A 165 -10.02 -9.31 -17.20
N GLN A 166 -8.77 -9.63 -17.53
CA GLN A 166 -8.23 -9.45 -18.88
C GLN A 166 -8.97 -10.33 -19.90
N ARG A 167 -9.30 -11.58 -19.55
CA ARG A 167 -10.08 -12.48 -20.42
C ARG A 167 -11.52 -12.00 -20.62
N LEU A 168 -12.19 -11.55 -19.56
CA LEU A 168 -13.56 -11.00 -19.62
C LEU A 168 -13.66 -9.68 -20.39
N ARG A 169 -12.53 -9.02 -20.68
CA ARG A 169 -12.50 -7.79 -21.49
C ARG A 169 -12.11 -8.05 -22.95
N HIS A 170 -11.55 -9.21 -23.28
CA HIS A 170 -11.28 -9.59 -24.67
C HIS A 170 -12.56 -9.93 -25.46
N ASP A 171 -13.68 -10.17 -24.78
CA ASP A 171 -15.05 -10.16 -25.34
C ASP A 171 -15.85 -9.15 -24.50
N PRO A 172 -16.37 -7.98 -24.99
CA PRO A 172 -17.03 -7.78 -26.28
C PRO A 172 -16.77 -6.41 -26.97
N LEU A 173 -17.23 -6.32 -28.23
CA LEU A 173 -17.36 -5.17 -29.16
C LEU A 173 -16.33 -5.08 -30.29
N SER A 174 -16.40 -6.07 -31.20
CA SER A 174 -16.45 -5.81 -32.65
C SER A 174 -17.62 -4.90 -33.00
#